data_AF-A0A2V9G2D1-F1
#
_entry.id   AF-A0A2V9G2D1-F1
#
_cell.length_a   1.000
_cell.length_b   1.000
_cell.length_c   1.000
_cell.angle_alpha   90.00
_cell.angle_beta   90.00
_cell.angle_gamma   90.00
#
_symmetry.space_group_name_H-M   'P 1'
#
loop_
_entity.id
_entity.type
_entity.pdbx_description
1 polymer ?
#
loop_
_entity_poly.entity_id
_entity_poly.type
_entity_poly.pdbx_seq_one_letter_code
_entity_poly.pdbx_strand_id
1 'polypeptide(L)'
;MAGAESDLKELTELVADREKRSKKSGYTVSTEKATDLREAEAWLAFAKGKTEDAIEELRAAADRQDKNGGESVGIPAREMLADMLMEVRRPAEALAQYRTVLKNSPNRFDGLLGAARSAQASGDAGSAQSFYAK
;
A
#
# COMPACT_ATOMS: atom_id res chain seq x y z
N MET A 1 14.85 -5.44 14.65
CA MET A 1 14.05 -6.56 14.11
C MET A 1 13.21 -7.26 15.18
N ALA A 2 13.77 -7.71 16.31
CA ALA A 2 12.99 -8.38 17.37
C ALA A 2 11.80 -7.55 17.91
N GLY A 3 11.94 -6.23 18.03
CA GLY A 3 10.83 -5.34 18.42
C GLY A 3 9.67 -5.37 17.42
N ALA A 4 9.95 -5.11 16.13
CA ALA A 4 8.93 -5.12 15.08
C ALA A 4 8.24 -6.49 14.90
N GLU A 5 8.94 -7.60 15.17
CA GLU A 5 8.33 -8.92 15.19
C GLU A 5 7.36 -9.10 16.36
N SER A 6 7.70 -8.57 17.54
CA SER A 6 6.82 -8.55 18.71
C SER A 6 5.59 -7.67 18.45
N ASP A 7 5.78 -6.47 17.92
CA ASP A 7 4.70 -5.52 17.62
C ASP A 7 3.75 -6.10 16.57
N LEU A 8 4.26 -6.82 15.57
CA LEU A 8 3.42 -7.49 14.58
C LEU A 8 2.58 -8.63 15.19
N LYS A 9 3.13 -9.36 16.15
CA LYS A 9 2.38 -10.37 16.89
C LYS A 9 1.24 -9.74 17.69
N GLU A 10 1.52 -8.64 18.38
CA GLU A 10 0.48 -7.89 19.12
C GLU A 10 -0.59 -7.34 18.17
N LEU A 11 -0.19 -6.76 17.03
CA LEU A 11 -1.12 -6.28 16.01
C LEU A 11 -2.03 -7.41 15.50
N THR A 12 -1.49 -8.61 15.31
CA THR A 12 -2.27 -9.78 14.88
C THR A 12 -3.37 -10.11 15.88
N GLU A 13 -3.06 -10.09 17.18
CA GLU A 13 -4.02 -10.33 18.25
C GLU A 13 -5.09 -9.22 18.31
N LEU A 14 -4.68 -7.96 18.20
CA LEU A 14 -5.59 -6.80 18.18
C LEU A 14 -6.54 -6.81 16.98
N VAL A 15 -6.06 -7.20 15.80
CA VAL A 15 -6.88 -7.33 14.59
C VAL A 15 -7.91 -8.44 14.75
N ALA A 16 -7.51 -9.60 15.29
CA ALA A 16 -8.43 -10.71 15.55
C ALA A 16 -9.53 -10.30 16.55
N ASP A 17 -9.17 -9.59 17.62
CA ASP A 17 -10.12 -9.08 18.61
C ASP A 17 -11.06 -8.02 18.03
N ARG A 18 -10.54 -7.10 17.21
CA ARG A 18 -11.34 -6.10 16.48
C ARG A 18 -12.38 -6.78 15.62
N GLU A 19 -11.99 -7.79 14.84
CA GLU A 19 -12.89 -8.53 13.95
C GLU A 19 -13.94 -9.34 14.73
N LYS A 20 -13.54 -9.98 15.83
CA LYS A 20 -14.48 -10.69 16.73
C LYS A 20 -15.52 -9.75 17.31
N ARG A 21 -15.11 -8.56 17.79
CA ARG A 21 -16.04 -7.53 18.29
C ARG A 21 -16.97 -7.03 17.18
N SER A 22 -16.44 -6.80 15.98
CA SER A 22 -17.23 -6.38 14.81
C SER A 22 -18.32 -7.40 14.45
N LYS A 23 -17.98 -8.70 14.40
CA LYS A 23 -18.95 -9.80 14.22
C LYS A 23 -20.02 -9.82 15.31
N LYS A 24 -19.63 -9.66 16.58
CA LYS A 24 -20.57 -9.62 17.72
C LYS A 24 -21.54 -8.44 17.62
N SER A 25 -21.11 -7.33 17.04
CA SER A 25 -21.92 -6.14 16.78
C SER A 25 -22.78 -6.23 15.51
N GLY A 26 -22.79 -7.39 14.82
CA GLY A 26 -23.65 -7.62 13.65
C GLY A 26 -23.07 -7.19 12.31
N TYR A 27 -21.81 -6.73 12.28
CA TYR A 27 -21.15 -6.38 11.01
C TYR A 27 -20.63 -7.64 10.30
N THR A 28 -20.72 -7.63 8.97
CA THR A 28 -20.04 -8.61 8.14
C THR A 28 -18.54 -8.35 8.15
N VAL A 29 -17.75 -9.38 8.44
CA VAL A 29 -16.28 -9.31 8.44
C VAL A 29 -15.76 -10.28 7.39
N SER A 30 -14.89 -9.78 6.51
CA SER A 30 -14.25 -10.56 5.46
C SER A 30 -13.40 -11.70 6.04
N THR A 31 -13.26 -12.79 5.29
CA THR A 31 -12.31 -13.87 5.61
C THR A 31 -10.90 -13.59 5.06
N GLU A 32 -10.74 -12.55 4.25
CA GLU A 32 -9.42 -12.10 3.78
C GLU A 32 -8.67 -11.41 4.93
N LYS A 33 -7.36 -11.67 5.04
CA LYS A 33 -6.46 -10.98 5.98
C LYS A 33 -6.64 -9.46 5.90
N ALA A 34 -6.77 -8.82 7.05
CA ALA A 34 -7.00 -7.38 7.15
C ALA A 34 -5.87 -6.57 6.48
N THR A 35 -6.25 -5.45 5.84
CA THR A 35 -5.33 -4.62 5.05
C THR A 35 -4.18 -4.08 5.90
N ASP A 36 -4.46 -3.59 7.09
CA ASP A 36 -3.46 -3.06 8.03
C ASP A 36 -2.45 -4.13 8.50
N LEU A 37 -2.92 -5.36 8.69
CA LEU A 37 -2.03 -6.48 9.01
C LEU A 37 -1.11 -6.82 7.83
N ARG A 38 -1.64 -6.86 6.60
CA ARG A 38 -0.84 -7.09 5.39
C ARG A 38 0.23 -6.03 5.19
N GLU A 39 -0.13 -4.75 5.39
CA GLU A 39 0.80 -3.63 5.28
C GLU A 39 1.95 -3.78 6.28
N ALA A 40 1.65 -4.08 7.55
CA ALA A 40 2.67 -4.28 8.58
C ALA A 40 3.58 -5.49 8.28
N GLU A 41 3.01 -6.62 7.86
CA GLU A 41 3.77 -7.81 7.46
C GLU A 41 4.70 -7.52 6.27
N ALA A 42 4.21 -6.78 5.28
CA ALA A 42 5.00 -6.43 4.10
C ALA A 42 6.21 -5.58 4.46
N TRP A 43 6.03 -4.51 5.25
CA TRP A 43 7.15 -3.66 5.67
C TRP A 43 8.17 -4.43 6.53
N LEU A 44 7.71 -5.35 7.39
CA LEU A 44 8.60 -6.23 8.12
C LEU A 44 9.36 -7.21 7.21
N ALA A 45 8.68 -7.79 6.22
CA ALA A 45 9.29 -8.67 5.24
C ALA A 45 10.36 -7.94 4.42
N PHE A 46 10.05 -6.71 3.97
CA PHE A 46 10.99 -5.84 3.28
C PHE A 46 12.23 -5.55 4.11
N ALA A 47 12.06 -5.19 5.38
CA ALA A 47 13.18 -4.97 6.31
C ALA A 47 14.02 -6.24 6.57
N LYS A 48 13.48 -7.44 6.32
CA LYS A 48 14.21 -8.72 6.37
C LYS A 48 14.88 -9.09 5.04
N GLY A 49 14.81 -8.23 4.03
CA GLY A 49 15.31 -8.51 2.67
C GLY A 49 14.40 -9.42 1.86
N LYS A 50 13.20 -9.76 2.35
CA LYS A 50 12.20 -10.58 1.64
C LYS A 50 11.33 -9.69 0.76
N THR A 51 11.99 -9.09 -0.24
CA THR A 51 11.41 -8.01 -1.04
C THR A 51 10.20 -8.46 -1.85
N GLU A 52 10.27 -9.59 -2.54
CA GLU A 52 9.14 -10.04 -3.37
C GLU A 52 7.94 -10.45 -2.51
N ASP A 53 8.16 -11.12 -1.37
CA ASP A 53 7.08 -11.42 -0.40
C ASP A 53 6.39 -10.13 0.08
N ALA A 54 7.17 -9.07 0.34
CA ALA A 54 6.64 -7.78 0.76
C ALA A 54 5.79 -7.10 -0.34
N ILE A 55 6.27 -7.17 -1.59
CA ILE A 55 5.55 -6.66 -2.76
C ILE A 55 4.22 -7.41 -2.96
N GLU A 56 4.22 -8.74 -2.76
CA GLU A 56 3.00 -9.55 -2.85
C GLU A 56 1.98 -9.18 -1.76
N GLU A 57 2.43 -8.99 -0.51
CA GLU A 57 1.53 -8.60 0.58
C GLU A 57 0.94 -7.20 0.38
N LEU A 58 1.74 -6.22 -0.07
CA LEU A 58 1.22 -4.88 -0.39
C LEU A 58 0.29 -4.88 -1.60
N ARG A 59 0.53 -5.74 -2.60
CA ARG A 59 -0.39 -5.92 -3.73
C ARG A 59 -1.73 -6.48 -3.27
N ALA A 60 -1.71 -7.51 -2.42
CA ALA A 60 -2.93 -8.07 -1.86
C ALA A 60 -3.69 -7.06 -0.96
N ALA A 61 -2.96 -6.22 -0.20
CA ALA A 61 -3.53 -5.14 0.58
C ALA A 61 -4.23 -4.09 -0.31
N ALA A 62 -3.57 -3.66 -1.40
CA ALA A 62 -4.09 -2.72 -2.37
C ALA A 62 -5.33 -3.25 -3.08
N ASP A 63 -5.31 -4.51 -3.53
CA ASP A 63 -6.45 -5.11 -4.22
C ASP A 63 -7.65 -5.31 -3.28
N ARG A 64 -7.41 -5.63 -2.00
CA ARG A 64 -8.47 -5.66 -0.98
C ARG A 64 -9.07 -4.28 -0.73
N GLN A 65 -8.24 -3.24 -0.67
CA GLN A 65 -8.68 -1.86 -0.48
C GLN A 65 -9.55 -1.40 -1.66
N ASP A 66 -9.12 -1.68 -2.89
CA ASP A 66 -9.87 -1.30 -4.11
C ASP A 66 -11.23 -2.00 -4.20
N LYS A 67 -11.34 -3.26 -3.76
CA LYS A 67 -12.63 -3.98 -3.69
C LYS A 67 -13.62 -3.33 -2.73
N ASN A 68 -13.14 -2.80 -1.61
CA ASN A 68 -13.99 -2.16 -0.61
C ASN A 68 -14.38 -0.73 -1.02
N GLY A 69 -13.62 -0.13 -1.93
CA GLY A 69 -13.85 1.22 -2.45
C GLY A 69 -13.63 2.32 -1.41
N GLY A 70 -13.90 3.55 -1.84
CA GLY A 70 -13.74 4.76 -1.01
C GLY A 70 -12.30 5.30 -1.00
N GLU A 71 -12.20 6.60 -0.73
CA GLU A 71 -10.91 7.25 -0.56
C GLU A 71 -10.26 6.80 0.75
N SER A 72 -8.96 6.45 0.70
CA SER A 72 -8.21 6.07 1.87
C SER A 72 -8.03 7.25 2.82
N VAL A 73 -8.43 7.08 4.08
CA VAL A 73 -8.18 8.07 5.15
C VAL A 73 -6.72 8.11 5.62
N GLY A 74 -5.94 7.08 5.29
CA GLY A 74 -4.48 7.02 5.49
C GLY A 74 -3.72 6.87 4.18
N ILE A 75 -2.42 6.57 4.27
CA ILE A 75 -1.62 6.17 3.09
C ILE A 75 -2.26 4.90 2.51
N PRO A 76 -2.66 4.85 1.24
CA PRO A 76 -3.20 3.64 0.65
C PRO A 76 -2.10 2.60 0.50
N ALA A 77 -2.49 1.34 0.60
CA ALA A 77 -1.62 0.22 0.29
C ALA A 77 -0.99 0.34 -1.11
N ARG A 78 -1.69 0.95 -2.07
CA ARG A 78 -1.18 1.16 -3.42
C ARG A 78 -0.05 2.19 -3.50
N GLU A 79 -0.04 3.21 -2.63
CA GLU A 79 1.11 4.13 -2.53
C GLU A 79 2.28 3.45 -1.83
N MET A 80 2.02 2.72 -0.74
CA MET A 80 3.07 1.92 -0.09
C MET A 80 3.73 0.93 -1.07
N LEU A 81 2.92 0.26 -1.91
CA LEU A 81 3.43 -0.63 -2.96
C LEU A 81 4.31 0.14 -3.96
N ALA A 82 3.87 1.33 -4.39
CA ALA A 82 4.62 2.17 -5.31
C ALA A 82 5.95 2.65 -4.72
N ASP A 83 5.94 3.08 -3.46
CA ASP A 83 7.12 3.51 -2.71
C ASP A 83 8.14 2.37 -2.61
N MET A 84 7.69 1.16 -2.25
CA MET A 84 8.56 -0.01 -2.17
C MET A 84 9.14 -0.38 -3.54
N LEU A 85 8.33 -0.32 -4.61
CA LEU A 85 8.79 -0.55 -5.98
C LEU A 85 9.84 0.48 -6.41
N MET A 86 9.71 1.74 -6.00
CA MET A 86 10.73 2.77 -6.24
C MET A 86 12.03 2.45 -5.51
N GLU A 87 11.96 2.03 -4.25
CA GLU A 87 13.14 1.66 -3.44
C GLU A 87 13.93 0.52 -4.09
N VAL A 88 13.25 -0.44 -4.71
CA VAL A 88 13.87 -1.59 -5.38
C VAL A 88 14.13 -1.35 -6.87
N ARG A 89 14.11 -0.08 -7.30
CA ARG A 89 14.42 0.36 -8.68
C ARG A 89 13.52 -0.26 -9.75
N ARG A 90 12.23 -0.41 -9.45
CA ARG A 90 11.16 -0.83 -10.38
C ARG A 90 10.22 0.36 -10.72
N PRO A 91 10.73 1.48 -11.27
CA PRO A 91 9.96 2.73 -11.40
C PRO A 91 8.78 2.63 -12.36
N ALA A 92 8.87 1.81 -13.41
CA ALA A 92 7.75 1.62 -14.34
C ALA A 92 6.55 0.96 -13.66
N GLU A 93 6.80 0.01 -12.75
CA GLU A 93 5.75 -0.65 -11.98
C GLU A 93 5.18 0.28 -10.90
N ALA A 94 6.03 1.07 -10.25
CA ALA A 94 5.60 2.11 -9.31
C ALA A 94 4.70 3.14 -9.98
N LEU A 95 5.06 3.61 -11.18
CA LEU A 95 4.25 4.55 -11.96
C LEU A 95 2.85 3.99 -12.25
N ALA A 96 2.74 2.70 -12.56
CA ALA A 96 1.44 2.06 -12.77
C ALA A 96 0.57 2.07 -11.50
N GLN A 97 1.19 1.91 -10.32
CA GLN A 97 0.49 1.98 -9.04
C GLN A 97 -0.01 3.40 -8.75
N TYR A 98 0.85 4.43 -8.86
CA TYR A 98 0.43 5.81 -8.63
C TYR A 98 -0.60 6.29 -9.66
N ARG A 99 -0.54 5.83 -10.92
CA ARG A 99 -1.61 6.13 -11.89
C ARG A 99 -2.97 5.60 -11.45
N THR A 100 -3.01 4.44 -10.80
CA THR A 100 -4.25 3.88 -10.26
C THR A 100 -4.71 4.65 -9.02
N VAL A 101 -3.78 5.05 -8.13
CA VAL A 101 -4.08 5.96 -7.01
C VAL A 101 -4.75 7.24 -7.53
N LEU A 102 -4.16 7.88 -8.54
CA LEU A 102 -4.66 9.13 -9.11
C LEU A 102 -5.95 8.96 -9.93
N LYS A 103 -6.30 7.74 -10.34
CA LYS A 103 -7.62 7.47 -10.92
C LYS A 103 -8.71 7.59 -9.84
N ASN A 104 -8.41 7.13 -8.62
CA ASN A 104 -9.34 7.12 -7.49
C ASN A 104 -9.34 8.46 -6.73
N SER A 105 -8.18 9.10 -6.61
CA SER A 105 -7.96 10.39 -5.94
C SER A 105 -7.11 11.33 -6.82
N PRO A 106 -7.71 12.00 -7.83
CA PRO A 106 -6.97 12.75 -8.87
C PRO A 106 -6.07 13.89 -8.40
N ASN A 107 -6.34 14.46 -7.23
CA ASN A 107 -5.62 15.61 -6.68
C ASN A 107 -4.81 15.24 -5.43
N ARG A 108 -4.55 13.95 -5.20
CA ARG A 108 -3.73 13.53 -4.07
C ARG A 108 -2.28 13.92 -4.30
N PHE A 109 -1.76 14.80 -3.45
CA PHE A 109 -0.40 15.30 -3.55
C PHE A 109 0.65 14.17 -3.59
N ASP A 110 0.62 13.23 -2.65
CA ASP A 110 1.60 12.13 -2.60
C ASP A 110 1.53 11.24 -3.85
N GLY A 111 0.33 11.01 -4.37
CA GLY A 111 0.14 10.29 -5.63
C GLY A 111 0.72 11.03 -6.84
N LEU A 112 0.56 12.36 -6.90
CA LEU A 112 1.08 13.20 -7.98
C LEU A 112 2.61 13.25 -7.93
N LEU A 113 3.17 13.51 -6.75
CA LEU A 113 4.61 13.58 -6.53
C LEU A 113 5.28 12.23 -6.81
N GLY A 114 4.69 11.14 -6.32
CA GLY A 114 5.13 9.78 -6.57
C GLY A 114 5.11 9.44 -8.06
N ALA A 115 3.99 9.69 -8.74
CA ALA A 115 3.87 9.48 -10.19
C ALA A 115 4.91 10.28 -10.98
N ALA A 116 5.14 11.53 -10.63
CA ALA A 116 6.13 12.38 -11.28
C ALA A 116 7.55 11.81 -11.14
N ARG A 117 7.93 11.40 -9.91
CA ARG A 117 9.24 10.80 -9.62
C ARG A 117 9.43 9.45 -10.32
N SER A 118 8.40 8.60 -10.29
CA SER A 118 8.44 7.31 -10.99
C SER A 118 8.56 7.48 -12.50
N ALA A 119 7.80 8.41 -13.09
CA ALA A 119 7.88 8.71 -14.52
C ALA A 119 9.27 9.24 -14.91
N GLN A 120 9.84 10.14 -14.11
CA GLN A 120 11.19 10.64 -14.33
C GLN A 120 12.23 9.51 -14.26
N ALA A 121 12.13 8.63 -13.25
CA ALA A 121 13.03 7.50 -13.06
C ALA A 121 12.88 6.42 -14.17
N SER A 122 11.71 6.33 -14.81
CA SER A 122 11.49 5.46 -15.97
C SER A 122 11.84 6.12 -17.31
N GLY A 123 12.34 7.36 -17.32
CA GLY A 123 12.69 8.10 -18.53
C GLY A 123 11.50 8.75 -19.27
N ASP A 124 10.30 8.75 -18.67
CA ASP A 124 9.09 9.40 -19.21
C ASP A 124 9.00 10.86 -18.71
N ALA A 125 9.87 11.71 -19.26
CA ALA A 125 9.96 13.13 -18.88
C ALA A 125 8.65 13.89 -19.16
N GLY A 126 7.90 13.51 -20.20
CA GLY A 126 6.63 14.14 -20.56
C GLY A 126 5.55 13.90 -19.50
N SER A 127 5.37 12.64 -19.07
CA SER A 127 4.48 12.33 -17.95
C SER A 127 4.96 12.98 -16.65
N ALA A 128 6.26 12.97 -16.37
CA ALA A 128 6.82 13.57 -15.15
C ALA A 128 6.47 15.06 -15.04
N GLN A 129 6.71 15.84 -16.10
CA GLN A 129 6.37 17.27 -16.12
C GLN A 129 4.86 17.49 -15.95
N SER A 130 4.03 16.65 -16.59
CA SER A 130 2.58 16.73 -16.48
C SER A 130 2.08 16.48 -15.06
N PHE A 131 2.70 15.54 -14.33
CA PHE A 131 2.35 15.29 -12.93
C PHE A 131 2.85 16.38 -11.98
N TYR A 132 4.06 16.94 -12.19
CA TYR A 132 4.59 18.04 -11.37
C TYR A 132 3.81 19.35 -11.53
N ALA A 133 3.12 19.55 -12.66
CA ALA A 133 2.39 20.77 -12.96
C ALA A 133 0.93 20.78 -12.45
N LYS A 134 0.46 19.68 -11.86
CA LYS A 134 -0.86 19.58 -11.24
C LYS A 134 -0.83 20.05 -9.79
#